data_AF-A0A8K0M2Y5-F1
#
_entry.id   AF-A0A8K0M2Y5-F1
#
_cell.length_a   1.000
_cell.length_b   1.000
_cell.length_c   1.000
_cell.angle_alpha   90.00
_cell.angle_beta   90.00
_cell.angle_gamma   90.00
#
_symmetry.space_group_name_H-M   'P 1'
#
loop_
_entity.id
_entity.type
_entity.pdbx_description
1 polymer ?
#
loop_
_entity_poly.entity_id
_entity_poly.type
_entity_poly.pdbx_seq_one_letter_code
_entity_poly.pdbx_strand_id
1 'polypeptide(L)'
;MTSNNLQVPKHSELFSYVCSSIQDEEVFHFMGFELLHRLNIVQLQNDLISIKEDVLRTRGAGVDTERLKKLLNDYTTAVQNYNYVHLQRRLDHHTAERRKQRLKRNFISMTTSYRHSRPFETHYYYLHSNAHPTPDVLRDKLRRWLPSRLSYSAQERLHRNKEYEEGQPPIEISPFVDKIVRLCMAILAILILVLPMCFMSLWPSKTNNLITAALFMVIFACGMSFGINGTNLETLVATATYSAVLVVFVGTNS
;
A
#
# COMPACT_ATOMS: atom_id res chain seq x y z
N MET A 1 29.98 42.76 18.28
CA MET A 1 29.94 41.38 17.74
C MET A 1 28.54 40.84 17.94
N THR A 2 27.63 41.17 17.04
CA THR A 2 26.24 40.70 17.03
C THR A 2 26.18 39.47 16.14
N SER A 3 25.89 38.31 16.73
CA SER A 3 25.68 37.07 15.98
C SER A 3 24.41 37.20 15.14
N ASN A 4 24.57 37.33 13.84
CA ASN A 4 23.47 37.19 12.88
C ASN A 4 22.93 35.75 12.96
N ASN A 5 21.77 35.61 13.60
CA ASN A 5 20.94 34.42 13.47
C ASN A 5 20.53 34.29 12.01
N LEU A 6 21.19 33.41 11.26
CA LEU A 6 20.69 32.95 9.96
C LEU A 6 19.37 32.20 10.20
N GLN A 7 18.26 32.91 10.14
CA GLN A 7 16.97 32.30 9.87
C GLN A 7 17.02 31.79 8.42
N VAL A 8 17.34 30.50 8.25
CA VAL A 8 17.13 29.82 6.97
C VAL A 8 15.64 29.96 6.64
N PRO A 9 15.26 30.60 5.52
CA PRO A 9 13.86 30.87 5.25
C PRO A 9 13.12 29.54 5.06
N LYS A 10 12.00 29.34 5.78
CA LYS A 10 11.18 28.10 5.74
C LYS A 10 10.84 27.64 4.32
N HIS A 11 10.67 28.58 3.39
CA HIS A 11 10.42 28.29 1.98
C HIS A 11 11.61 27.64 1.26
N SER A 12 12.85 27.93 1.67
CA SER A 12 14.05 27.30 1.12
C SER A 12 14.21 25.84 1.58
N GLU A 13 13.92 25.53 2.84
CA GLU A 13 13.90 24.15 3.36
C GLU A 13 12.86 23.32 2.60
N LEU A 14 11.66 23.88 2.39
CA LEU A 14 10.58 23.21 1.66
C LEU A 14 10.96 22.93 0.21
N PHE A 15 11.47 23.93 -0.51
CA PHE A 15 11.86 23.75 -1.92
C PHE A 15 13.00 22.74 -2.05
N SER A 16 14.03 22.84 -1.21
CA SER A 16 15.14 21.88 -1.17
C SER A 16 14.66 20.46 -0.89
N TYR A 17 13.74 20.30 0.07
CA TYR A 17 13.17 19.00 0.39
C TYR A 17 12.41 18.42 -0.80
N VAL A 18 11.52 19.20 -1.44
CA VAL A 18 10.73 18.73 -2.58
C VAL A 18 11.65 18.29 -3.73
N CYS A 19 12.65 19.10 -4.09
CA CYS A 19 13.62 18.74 -5.13
C CYS A 19 14.37 17.44 -4.80
N SER A 20 14.83 17.26 -3.55
CA SER A 20 15.48 16.02 -3.13
C SER A 20 14.53 14.82 -3.14
N SER A 21 13.26 15.02 -2.73
CA SER A 21 12.28 13.94 -2.66
C SER A 21 11.89 13.40 -4.04
N ILE A 22 11.92 14.23 -5.09
CA ILE A 22 11.65 13.79 -6.46
C ILE A 22 12.76 12.84 -6.96
N GLN A 23 13.99 13.01 -6.49
CA GLN A 23 15.13 12.18 -6.91
C GLN A 23 15.29 10.94 -6.02
N ASP A 24 15.03 11.06 -4.73
CA ASP A 24 15.31 10.04 -3.72
C ASP A 24 14.10 9.16 -3.36
N GLU A 25 12.88 9.54 -3.76
CA GLU A 25 11.64 8.80 -3.47
C GLU A 25 10.94 8.38 -4.76
N GLU A 26 10.89 7.06 -5.02
CA GLU A 26 10.09 6.51 -6.12
C GLU A 26 8.59 6.74 -5.91
N VAL A 27 8.14 6.68 -4.65
CA VAL A 27 6.74 6.89 -4.26
C VAL A 27 6.68 7.92 -3.14
N PHE A 28 5.89 8.96 -3.33
CA PHE A 28 5.67 9.96 -2.29
C PHE A 28 4.79 9.39 -1.18
N HIS A 29 5.19 9.62 0.07
CA HIS A 29 4.40 9.24 1.25
C HIS A 29 3.92 10.50 1.97
N PHE A 30 2.76 10.43 2.63
CA PHE A 30 2.21 11.59 3.30
C PHE A 30 1.87 11.29 4.76
N MET A 31 1.80 12.34 5.57
CA MET A 31 1.46 12.27 6.99
C MET A 31 -0.06 12.13 7.15
N GLY A 32 -0.49 11.25 8.04
CA GLY A 32 -1.92 10.97 8.24
C GLY A 32 -2.70 12.01 9.04
N PHE A 33 -2.03 12.79 9.89
CA PHE A 33 -2.66 13.84 10.73
C PHE A 33 -3.96 13.39 11.44
N GLU A 34 -3.98 12.15 11.94
CA GLU A 34 -5.20 11.49 12.45
C GLU A 34 -5.88 12.29 13.56
N LEU A 35 -5.09 12.87 14.48
CA LEU A 35 -5.60 13.74 15.54
C LEU A 35 -6.37 14.93 14.98
N LEU A 36 -5.84 15.60 13.95
CA LEU A 36 -6.43 16.80 13.37
C LEU A 36 -7.71 16.46 12.60
N HIS A 37 -7.73 15.35 11.87
CA HIS A 37 -8.95 14.88 11.22
C HIS A 37 -10.06 14.59 12.24
N ARG A 38 -9.74 13.86 13.31
CA ARG A 38 -10.71 13.53 14.37
C ARG A 38 -11.19 14.80 15.09
N LEU A 39 -10.29 15.73 15.38
CA LEU A 39 -10.64 17.01 16.00
C LEU A 39 -11.61 17.80 15.13
N ASN A 40 -11.34 17.91 13.82
CA ASN A 40 -12.23 18.60 12.88
C ASN A 40 -13.62 17.96 12.82
N ILE A 41 -13.68 16.62 12.73
CA ILE A 41 -14.95 15.88 12.69
C ILE A 41 -15.75 16.12 13.98
N VAL A 42 -15.11 16.00 15.15
CA VAL A 42 -15.78 16.20 16.45
C VAL A 42 -16.26 17.63 16.62
N GLN A 43 -15.48 18.62 16.16
CA GLN A 43 -15.92 20.01 16.17
C GLN A 43 -17.19 20.21 15.33
N LEU A 44 -17.20 19.70 14.09
CA LEU A 44 -18.37 19.77 13.21
C LEU A 44 -19.59 19.03 13.80
N GLN A 45 -19.37 17.92 14.51
CA GLN A 45 -20.44 17.22 15.23
C GLN A 45 -21.04 18.08 16.35
N ASN A 46 -20.21 18.74 17.15
CA ASN A 46 -20.68 19.61 18.23
C ASN A 46 -21.48 20.82 17.69
N ASP A 47 -21.02 21.40 16.57
CA ASP A 47 -21.74 22.49 15.90
C ASP A 47 -23.10 22.04 15.36
N LEU A 48 -23.17 20.83 14.76
CA LEU A 48 -24.42 20.24 14.29
C LEU A 48 -25.38 19.90 15.43
N ILE A 49 -24.87 19.41 16.57
CA ILE A 49 -25.68 19.15 17.77
C ILE A 49 -26.30 20.45 18.28
N SER A 50 -25.53 21.54 18.32
CA SER A 50 -26.03 22.85 18.75
C SER A 50 -27.19 23.33 17.87
N ILE A 51 -27.05 23.20 16.54
CA ILE A 51 -28.12 23.55 15.60
C ILE A 51 -29.33 22.63 15.78
N LYS A 52 -29.12 21.32 15.98
CA LYS A 52 -30.20 20.36 16.23
C LYS A 52 -31.02 20.76 17.46
N GLU A 53 -30.37 21.12 18.57
CA GLU A 53 -31.06 21.56 19.79
C GLU A 53 -31.86 22.85 19.56
N ASP A 54 -31.28 23.83 18.85
CA ASP A 54 -31.98 25.06 18.51
C ASP A 54 -33.21 24.81 17.64
N VAL A 55 -33.10 23.98 16.60
CA VAL A 55 -34.22 23.58 15.72
C VAL A 55 -35.34 22.91 16.51
N LEU A 56 -34.98 21.99 17.42
CA LEU A 56 -35.96 21.28 18.26
C LEU A 56 -36.67 22.25 19.21
N ARG A 57 -35.93 23.18 19.82
CA ARG A 57 -36.47 24.19 20.74
C ARG A 57 -37.41 25.18 20.03
N THR A 58 -37.07 25.63 18.83
CA THR A 58 -37.87 26.62 18.09
C THR A 58 -38.91 25.99 17.17
N ARG A 59 -39.05 24.65 17.16
CA ARG A 59 -39.87 23.89 16.20
C ARG A 59 -39.56 24.26 14.74
N GLY A 60 -38.30 24.51 14.43
CA GLY A 60 -37.84 24.89 13.10
C GLY A 60 -38.07 26.36 12.73
N ALA A 61 -38.61 27.19 13.63
CA ALA A 61 -38.69 28.63 13.40
C ALA A 61 -37.30 29.29 13.52
N GLY A 62 -36.90 30.09 12.52
CA GLY A 62 -35.64 30.84 12.54
C GLY A 62 -34.39 30.01 12.22
N VAL A 63 -34.54 28.81 11.65
CA VAL A 63 -33.40 27.97 11.26
C VAL A 63 -32.65 28.61 10.10
N ASP A 64 -31.37 28.87 10.31
CA ASP A 64 -30.45 29.27 9.25
C ASP A 64 -30.15 28.07 8.36
N THR A 65 -30.96 27.93 7.31
CA THR A 65 -30.88 26.82 6.35
C THR A 65 -29.59 26.83 5.53
N GLU A 66 -29.01 28.00 5.26
CA GLU A 66 -27.73 28.14 4.57
C GLU A 66 -26.60 27.58 5.44
N ARG A 67 -26.54 28.01 6.70
CA ARG A 67 -25.55 27.52 7.67
C ARG A 67 -25.67 26.03 7.92
N LEU A 68 -26.89 25.51 8.05
CA LEU A 68 -27.13 24.08 8.23
C LEU A 68 -26.62 23.27 7.02
N LYS A 69 -26.96 23.68 5.80
CA LYS A 69 -26.49 23.01 4.57
C LYS A 69 -24.97 22.99 4.49
N LYS A 70 -24.34 24.13 4.78
CA LYS A 70 -22.88 24.25 4.79
C LYS A 70 -22.24 23.30 5.81
N LEU A 71 -22.69 23.33 7.07
CA LEU A 71 -22.14 22.47 8.12
C LEU A 71 -22.35 20.97 7.85
N LEU A 72 -23.51 20.59 7.32
CA LEU A 72 -23.75 19.20 6.90
C LEU A 72 -22.79 18.77 5.79
N ASN A 73 -22.55 19.63 4.80
CA ASN A 73 -21.61 19.36 3.71
C ASN A 73 -20.15 19.30 4.21
N ASP A 74 -19.76 20.22 5.09
CA ASP A 74 -18.42 20.24 5.67
C ASP A 74 -18.18 18.98 6.52
N TYR A 75 -19.19 18.55 7.29
CA TYR A 75 -19.15 17.31 8.08
C TYR A 75 -19.02 16.06 7.19
N THR A 76 -19.87 15.91 6.17
CA THR A 76 -19.80 14.75 5.27
C THR A 76 -18.46 14.71 4.53
N THR A 77 -17.99 15.86 4.05
CA THR A 77 -16.67 16.00 3.41
C THR A 77 -15.55 15.63 4.36
N ALA A 78 -15.58 16.08 5.62
CA ALA A 78 -14.57 15.76 6.62
C ALA A 78 -14.52 14.24 6.92
N VAL A 79 -15.68 13.59 7.05
CA VAL A 79 -15.77 12.14 7.25
C VAL A 79 -15.24 11.37 6.02
N GLN A 80 -15.62 11.80 4.81
CA GLN A 80 -15.11 11.20 3.57
C GLN A 80 -13.59 11.34 3.44
N ASN A 81 -13.05 12.53 3.70
CA ASN A 81 -11.61 12.78 3.64
C ASN A 81 -10.85 11.94 4.67
N TYR A 82 -11.37 11.82 5.89
CA TYR A 82 -10.77 10.95 6.90
C TYR A 82 -10.76 9.49 6.47
N ASN A 83 -11.89 8.98 5.96
CA ASN A 83 -11.97 7.61 5.46
C ASN A 83 -11.04 7.38 4.27
N TYR A 84 -10.97 8.33 3.33
CA TYR A 84 -10.08 8.26 2.18
C TYR A 84 -8.61 8.08 2.60
N VAL A 85 -8.14 8.85 3.58
CA VAL A 85 -6.79 8.72 4.15
C VAL A 85 -6.63 7.43 4.93
N HIS A 86 -7.61 7.07 5.76
CA HIS A 86 -7.53 5.91 6.64
C HIS A 86 -7.53 4.57 5.88
N LEU A 87 -8.19 4.51 4.72
CA LEU A 87 -8.20 3.36 3.83
C LEU A 87 -6.89 3.19 3.05
N GLN A 88 -6.00 4.19 3.03
CA GLN A 88 -4.70 4.04 2.39
C GLN A 88 -3.81 3.05 3.16
N ARG A 89 -2.91 2.39 2.43
CA ARG A 89 -1.92 1.50 3.03
C ARG A 89 -0.98 2.30 3.94
N ARG A 90 -0.90 1.88 5.20
CA ARG A 90 0.08 2.40 6.16
C ARG A 90 1.49 1.93 5.81
N LEU A 91 2.48 2.78 6.08
CA LEU A 91 3.87 2.42 5.95
C LEU A 91 4.25 1.38 7.01
N ASP A 92 5.15 0.46 6.64
CA ASP A 92 5.81 -0.39 7.63
C ASP A 92 6.62 0.46 8.62
N HIS A 93 6.79 -0.05 9.84
CA HIS A 93 7.49 0.65 10.91
C HIS A 93 8.89 1.12 10.49
N HIS A 94 9.65 0.28 9.79
CA HIS A 94 11.01 0.63 9.38
C HIS A 94 11.01 1.78 8.34
N THR A 95 10.12 1.70 7.35
CA THR A 95 10.01 2.72 6.30
C THR A 95 9.49 4.05 6.86
N ALA A 96 8.56 3.99 7.83
CA ALA A 96 8.05 5.15 8.54
C ALA A 96 9.16 5.87 9.34
N GLU A 97 9.98 5.12 10.09
CA GLU A 97 11.09 5.70 10.86
C GLU A 97 12.15 6.35 9.95
N ARG A 98 12.49 5.71 8.83
CA ARG A 98 13.43 6.31 7.86
C ARG A 98 12.88 7.62 7.29
N ARG A 99 11.60 7.65 6.92
CA ARG A 99 10.95 8.88 6.42
C ARG A 99 10.97 9.98 7.48
N LYS A 100 10.63 9.63 8.72
CA LYS A 100 10.63 10.54 9.86
C LYS A 100 12.02 11.13 10.13
N GLN A 101 13.08 10.33 10.08
CA GLN A 101 14.45 10.82 10.22
C GLN A 101 14.82 11.79 9.09
N ARG A 102 14.43 11.48 7.85
CA ARG A 102 14.63 12.38 6.69
C ARG A 102 13.92 13.72 6.89
N LEU A 103 12.65 13.69 7.32
CA LEU A 103 11.89 14.91 7.62
C LEU A 103 12.54 15.72 8.75
N LYS A 104 12.98 15.07 9.83
CA LYS A 104 13.70 15.72 10.94
C LYS A 104 15.00 16.39 10.48
N ARG A 105 15.73 15.77 9.55
CA ARG A 105 16.98 16.31 8.98
C ARG A 105 16.76 17.51 8.06
N ASN A 106 15.71 17.48 7.23
CA ASN A 106 15.44 18.52 6.25
C ASN A 106 14.65 19.71 6.81
N PHE A 107 13.86 19.49 7.87
CA PHE A 107 13.03 20.52 8.51
C PHE A 107 13.51 20.80 9.94
N ILE A 108 14.75 21.28 10.06
CA ILE A 108 15.37 21.63 11.35
C ILE A 108 14.58 22.77 12.02
N SER A 109 14.07 23.71 11.23
CA SER A 109 13.22 24.79 11.74
C SER A 109 11.98 24.27 12.48
N MET A 110 11.35 23.21 11.98
CA MET A 110 10.17 22.60 12.60
C MET A 110 10.51 21.78 13.85
N THR A 111 11.61 21.03 13.84
CA THR A 111 12.04 20.27 15.03
C THR A 111 12.44 21.20 16.17
N THR A 112 13.04 22.35 15.86
CA THR A 112 13.46 23.33 16.87
C THR A 112 12.28 24.12 17.42
N SER A 113 11.33 24.52 16.57
CA SER A 113 10.19 25.34 16.96
C SER A 113 9.09 24.57 17.70
N TYR A 114 8.93 23.28 17.41
CA TYR A 114 7.81 22.47 17.90
C TYR A 114 8.27 21.28 18.75
N ARG A 115 9.12 21.53 19.75
CA ARG A 115 9.71 20.47 20.60
C ARG A 115 8.66 19.62 21.34
N HIS A 116 7.55 20.22 21.77
CA HIS A 116 6.54 19.53 22.58
C HIS A 116 5.54 18.71 21.75
N SER A 117 5.20 19.16 20.54
CA SER A 117 4.21 18.48 19.70
C SER A 117 4.79 17.34 18.86
N ARG A 118 6.13 17.18 18.86
CA ARG A 118 6.87 16.20 18.07
C ARG A 118 6.29 16.06 16.64
N PRO A 119 6.47 17.07 15.77
CA PRO A 119 5.64 17.30 14.58
C PRO A 119 5.65 16.17 13.52
N PHE A 120 6.63 15.27 13.59
CA PHE A 120 6.81 14.15 12.67
C PHE A 120 6.47 12.79 13.30
N GLU A 121 5.97 12.74 14.52
CA GLU A 121 5.50 11.51 15.17
C GLU A 121 4.05 11.23 14.75
N THR A 122 3.87 10.74 13.52
CA THR A 122 2.56 10.42 12.96
C THR A 122 2.63 9.14 12.13
N HIS A 123 1.49 8.51 11.91
CA HIS A 123 1.35 7.49 10.87
C HIS A 123 1.61 8.11 9.50
N TYR A 124 2.23 7.32 8.63
CA TYR A 124 2.53 7.67 7.25
C TYR A 124 1.81 6.71 6.29
N TYR A 125 1.43 7.25 5.14
CA TYR A 125 0.63 6.55 4.14
C TYR A 125 1.23 6.70 2.75
N TYR A 126 1.00 5.71 1.88
CA TYR A 126 1.36 5.79 0.46
C TYR A 126 0.38 6.69 -0.31
N LEU A 127 0.88 7.60 -1.16
CA LEU A 127 0.02 8.47 -1.96
C LEU A 127 -0.72 7.73 -3.08
N HIS A 128 -0.14 6.65 -3.62
CA HIS A 128 -0.75 5.76 -4.60
C HIS A 128 -0.24 4.34 -4.37
N SER A 129 -1.12 3.46 -3.88
CA SER A 129 -0.81 2.03 -3.72
C SER A 129 -1.20 1.24 -4.97
N ASN A 130 -0.67 1.60 -6.14
CA ASN A 130 -0.77 0.75 -7.33
C ASN A 130 0.27 -0.39 -7.33
N ALA A 131 1.12 -0.45 -6.30
CA ALA A 131 1.96 -1.60 -6.04
C ALA A 131 1.07 -2.72 -5.52
N HIS A 132 0.57 -3.55 -6.44
CA HIS A 132 -0.07 -4.82 -6.13
C HIS A 132 0.72 -5.52 -5.02
N PRO A 133 0.07 -5.93 -3.92
CA PRO A 133 0.71 -6.71 -2.88
C PRO A 133 1.02 -8.08 -3.50
N THR A 134 2.22 -8.26 -4.04
CA THR A 134 2.70 -9.62 -4.26
C THR A 134 2.80 -10.28 -2.88
N PRO A 135 2.26 -11.48 -2.68
CA PRO A 135 2.27 -12.13 -1.39
C PRO A 135 3.71 -12.30 -0.90
N ASP A 136 4.05 -11.59 0.18
CA ASP A 136 5.39 -11.51 0.78
C ASP A 136 5.93 -12.88 1.25
N VAL A 137 5.11 -13.94 1.24
CA VAL A 137 5.50 -15.30 1.64
C VAL A 137 6.60 -15.90 0.76
N LEU A 138 6.49 -15.75 -0.57
CA LEU A 138 7.52 -16.24 -1.48
C LEU A 138 8.77 -15.36 -1.43
N ARG A 139 8.58 -14.06 -1.24
CA ARG A 139 9.63 -13.05 -1.13
C ARG A 139 10.50 -13.28 0.12
N ASP A 140 9.87 -13.58 1.24
CA ASP A 140 10.54 -13.90 2.51
C ASP A 140 11.23 -15.27 2.49
N LYS A 141 10.64 -16.27 1.82
CA LYS A 141 11.30 -17.57 1.64
C LYS A 141 12.51 -17.49 0.70
N LEU A 142 12.42 -16.75 -0.39
CA LEU A 142 13.57 -16.49 -1.26
C LEU A 142 14.67 -15.72 -0.52
N ARG A 143 14.31 -14.74 0.32
CA ARG A 143 15.26 -13.97 1.16
C ARG A 143 16.08 -14.87 2.08
N ARG A 144 15.50 -15.95 2.61
CA ARG A 144 16.20 -16.94 3.46
C ARG A 144 17.07 -17.92 2.67
N TRP A 145 16.79 -18.10 1.39
CA TRP A 145 17.46 -19.12 0.57
C TRP A 145 18.53 -18.54 -0.38
N LEU A 146 18.45 -17.24 -0.73
CA LEU A 146 19.50 -16.60 -1.53
C LEU A 146 20.75 -16.27 -0.70
N PRO A 147 21.96 -16.52 -1.24
CA PRO A 147 23.20 -16.11 -0.60
C PRO A 147 23.26 -14.58 -0.50
N SER A 148 23.78 -14.08 0.63
CA SER A 148 23.86 -12.66 1.01
C SER A 148 24.45 -11.74 -0.07
N ARG A 149 25.27 -12.27 -0.98
CA ARG A 149 25.86 -11.53 -2.11
C ARG A 149 24.84 -11.02 -3.13
N LEU A 150 23.67 -11.66 -3.24
CA LEU A 150 22.62 -11.32 -4.21
C LEU A 150 21.43 -10.58 -3.60
N SER A 151 21.19 -10.75 -2.29
CA SER A 151 20.06 -10.08 -1.62
C SER A 151 20.32 -8.60 -1.38
N TYR A 152 21.58 -8.17 -1.23
CA TYR A 152 21.91 -6.76 -1.02
C TYR A 152 22.04 -5.99 -2.35
N SER A 153 21.46 -4.79 -2.40
CA SER A 153 21.72 -3.85 -3.49
C SER A 153 23.14 -3.24 -3.38
N ALA A 154 23.70 -2.76 -4.51
CA ALA A 154 25.02 -2.12 -4.51
C ALA A 154 25.08 -0.87 -3.60
N GLN A 155 23.96 -0.14 -3.50
CA GLN A 155 23.82 1.03 -2.63
C GLN A 155 23.72 0.63 -1.14
N GLU A 156 23.02 -0.46 -0.81
CA GLU A 156 22.90 -0.91 0.58
C GLU A 156 24.21 -1.52 1.12
N ARG A 157 25.00 -2.19 0.26
CA ARG A 157 26.37 -2.65 0.62
C ARG A 157 27.30 -1.51 1.00
N LEU A 158 27.20 -0.38 0.30
CA LEU A 158 28.01 0.80 0.60
C LEU A 158 27.60 1.49 1.92
N HIS A 159 26.32 1.44 2.29
CA HIS A 159 25.81 2.11 3.48
C HIS A 159 25.82 1.24 4.75
N ARG A 160 25.71 -0.09 4.63
CA ARG A 160 25.64 -1.03 5.78
C ARG A 160 26.67 -2.15 5.66
N ASN A 161 27.92 -1.78 5.41
CA ASN A 161 29.00 -2.75 5.19
C ASN A 161 29.22 -3.68 6.40
N LYS A 162 29.13 -3.17 7.63
CA LYS A 162 29.22 -4.00 8.85
C LYS A 162 28.14 -5.08 8.92
N GLU A 163 26.90 -4.72 8.59
CA GLU A 163 25.76 -5.63 8.68
C GLU A 163 25.75 -6.66 7.54
N TYR A 164 26.35 -6.29 6.39
CA TYR A 164 26.65 -7.21 5.30
C TYR A 164 27.73 -8.24 5.69
N GLU A 165 28.79 -7.81 6.40
CA GLU A 165 29.82 -8.71 6.93
C GLU A 165 29.29 -9.63 8.03
N GLU A 166 28.33 -9.16 8.83
CA GLU A 166 27.64 -9.93 9.87
C GLU A 166 26.55 -10.88 9.32
N GLY A 167 26.27 -10.85 8.01
CA GLY A 167 25.30 -11.76 7.37
C GLY A 167 23.83 -11.48 7.71
N GLN A 168 23.52 -10.26 8.16
CA GLN A 168 22.14 -9.85 8.46
C GLN A 168 21.30 -9.83 7.16
N PRO A 169 19.99 -10.08 7.23
CA PRO A 169 19.14 -10.04 6.05
C PRO A 169 18.87 -8.57 5.64
N PRO A 170 19.08 -8.17 4.37
CA PRO A 170 18.95 -6.78 3.92
C PRO A 170 17.52 -6.27 4.07
N ILE A 171 17.36 -4.95 4.29
CA ILE A 171 16.04 -4.35 4.54
C ILE A 171 15.42 -3.84 3.24
N GLU A 172 16.24 -3.45 2.26
CA GLU A 172 15.76 -3.08 0.93
C GLU A 172 16.00 -4.23 -0.06
N ILE A 173 14.97 -4.59 -0.80
CA ILE A 173 15.03 -5.71 -1.73
C ILE A 173 15.69 -5.20 -3.00
N SER A 174 16.81 -5.82 -3.39
CA SER A 174 17.49 -5.50 -4.63
C SER A 174 16.49 -5.57 -5.81
N PRO A 175 16.45 -4.55 -6.69
CA PRO A 175 15.56 -4.54 -7.86
C PRO A 175 15.77 -5.74 -8.79
N PHE A 176 16.91 -6.42 -8.67
CA PHE A 176 17.19 -7.69 -9.36
C PHE A 176 16.37 -8.86 -8.82
N VAL A 177 16.27 -9.01 -7.49
CA VAL A 177 15.48 -10.08 -6.85
C VAL A 177 14.00 -9.90 -7.17
N ASP A 178 13.52 -8.66 -7.17
CA ASP A 178 12.13 -8.34 -7.51
C ASP A 178 11.78 -8.76 -8.95
N LYS A 179 12.69 -8.49 -9.90
CA LYS A 179 12.57 -8.95 -11.29
C LYS A 179 12.57 -10.48 -11.41
N ILE A 180 13.42 -11.18 -10.65
CA ILE A 180 13.45 -12.66 -10.65
C ILE A 180 12.16 -13.24 -10.10
N VAL A 181 11.67 -12.73 -8.96
CA VAL A 181 10.40 -13.20 -8.37
C VAL A 181 9.26 -13.01 -9.35
N ARG A 182 9.19 -11.83 -9.98
CA ARG A 182 8.18 -11.54 -11.00
C ARG A 182 8.29 -12.49 -12.21
N LEU A 183 9.50 -12.80 -12.65
CA LEU A 183 9.74 -13.77 -13.73
C LEU A 183 9.32 -15.18 -13.34
N CYS A 184 9.70 -15.65 -12.14
CA CYS A 184 9.31 -16.97 -11.65
C CYS A 184 7.79 -17.11 -11.52
N MET A 185 7.10 -16.09 -11.04
CA MET A 185 5.63 -16.07 -10.95
C MET A 185 4.99 -16.12 -12.34
N ALA A 186 5.53 -15.38 -13.32
CA ALA A 186 5.05 -15.41 -14.70
C ALA A 186 5.24 -16.81 -15.33
N ILE A 187 6.40 -17.43 -15.15
CA ILE A 187 6.68 -18.79 -15.65
C ILE A 187 5.76 -19.81 -14.98
N LEU A 188 5.57 -19.72 -13.65
CA LEU A 188 4.67 -20.61 -12.92
C LEU A 188 3.23 -20.49 -13.42
N ALA A 189 2.74 -19.27 -13.65
CA ALA A 189 1.40 -19.03 -14.19
C ALA A 189 1.24 -19.65 -15.59
N ILE A 190 2.22 -19.47 -16.48
CA ILE A 190 2.22 -20.08 -17.81
C ILE A 190 2.22 -21.61 -17.70
N LEU A 191 3.05 -22.18 -16.83
CA LEU A 191 3.15 -23.63 -16.66
C LEU A 191 1.83 -24.24 -16.16
N ILE A 192 1.17 -23.59 -15.20
CA ILE A 192 -0.15 -24.01 -14.69
C ILE A 192 -1.21 -24.00 -15.80
N LEU A 193 -1.17 -23.02 -16.71
CA LEU A 193 -2.09 -22.96 -17.86
C LEU A 193 -1.79 -24.04 -18.91
N VAL A 194 -0.51 -24.26 -19.23
CA VAL A 194 -0.09 -25.13 -20.34
C VAL A 194 -0.15 -26.62 -19.97
N LEU A 195 0.16 -27.00 -18.73
CA LEU A 195 0.15 -28.40 -18.30
C LEU A 195 -1.16 -29.16 -18.61
N PRO A 196 -2.35 -28.67 -18.22
CA PRO A 196 -3.60 -29.37 -18.52
C PRO A 196 -3.86 -29.46 -20.03
N MET A 197 -3.48 -28.44 -20.81
CA MET A 197 -3.58 -28.48 -22.27
C MET A 197 -2.67 -29.56 -22.87
N CYS A 198 -1.43 -29.69 -22.40
CA CYS A 198 -0.52 -30.74 -22.83
C CYS A 198 -1.04 -32.14 -22.47
N PHE A 199 -1.57 -32.35 -21.26
CA PHE A 199 -2.15 -33.63 -20.86
C PHE A 199 -3.33 -34.04 -21.74
N MET A 200 -4.26 -33.11 -21.98
CA MET A 200 -5.43 -33.36 -22.85
C MET A 200 -5.03 -33.63 -24.30
N SER A 201 -3.96 -32.99 -24.78
CA SER A 201 -3.45 -33.20 -26.15
C SER A 201 -2.74 -34.54 -26.33
N LEU A 202 -2.04 -35.04 -25.31
CA LEU A 202 -1.26 -36.27 -25.40
C LEU A 202 -2.13 -37.53 -25.24
N TRP A 203 -3.24 -37.44 -24.51
CA TRP A 203 -4.11 -38.58 -24.18
C TRP A 203 -5.58 -38.26 -24.49
N PRO A 204 -5.95 -38.12 -25.78
CA PRO A 204 -7.29 -37.69 -26.17
C PRO A 204 -8.33 -38.76 -25.81
N SER A 205 -9.06 -38.53 -24.72
CA SER A 205 -10.21 -39.33 -24.29
C SER A 205 -11.16 -38.44 -23.50
N LYS A 206 -12.48 -38.56 -23.74
CA LYS A 206 -13.50 -37.68 -23.16
C LYS A 206 -13.47 -37.71 -21.63
N THR A 207 -13.38 -38.90 -21.06
CA THR A 207 -13.33 -39.10 -19.61
C THR A 207 -12.03 -38.54 -19.02
N ASN A 208 -10.89 -38.75 -19.68
CA ASN A 208 -9.60 -38.27 -19.21
C ASN A 208 -9.51 -36.74 -19.28
N ASN A 209 -10.05 -36.12 -20.32
CA ASN A 209 -10.08 -34.67 -20.47
C ASN A 209 -10.96 -34.01 -19.41
N LEU A 210 -12.15 -34.57 -19.13
CA LEU A 210 -13.04 -34.06 -18.09
C LEU A 210 -12.41 -34.18 -16.70
N ILE A 211 -11.80 -35.34 -16.39
CA ILE A 211 -11.11 -35.58 -15.11
C ILE A 211 -9.93 -34.61 -14.96
N THR A 212 -9.11 -34.44 -16.01
CA THR A 212 -7.95 -33.53 -15.98
C THR A 212 -8.39 -32.09 -15.77
N ALA A 213 -9.43 -31.63 -16.47
CA ALA A 213 -9.96 -30.28 -16.31
C ALA A 213 -10.45 -30.04 -14.86
N ALA A 214 -11.27 -30.97 -14.33
CA ALA A 214 -11.81 -30.86 -12.98
C ALA A 214 -10.70 -30.84 -11.91
N LEU A 215 -9.72 -31.74 -12.03
CA LEU A 215 -8.61 -31.83 -11.09
C LEU A 215 -7.77 -30.54 -11.07
N PHE A 216 -7.38 -30.05 -12.24
CA PHE A 216 -6.57 -28.83 -12.35
C PHE A 216 -7.35 -27.57 -11.92
N MET A 217 -8.67 -27.50 -12.15
CA MET A 217 -9.51 -26.41 -11.64
C MET A 217 -9.55 -26.37 -10.11
N VAL A 218 -9.71 -27.54 -9.46
CA VAL A 218 -9.72 -27.63 -7.99
C VAL A 218 -8.35 -27.25 -7.41
N ILE A 219 -7.26 -27.78 -7.99
CA ILE A 219 -5.89 -27.43 -7.56
C ILE A 219 -5.64 -25.92 -7.69
N PHE A 220 -6.06 -25.32 -8.81
CA PHE A 220 -5.92 -23.87 -9.01
C PHE A 220 -6.73 -23.08 -7.97
N ALA A 221 -7.99 -23.45 -7.72
CA ALA A 221 -8.83 -22.79 -6.73
C ALA A 221 -8.25 -22.91 -5.31
N CYS A 222 -7.74 -24.08 -4.93
CA CYS A 222 -7.02 -24.28 -3.67
C CYS A 222 -5.75 -23.42 -3.62
N GLY A 223 -4.95 -23.40 -4.69
CA GLY A 223 -3.74 -22.59 -4.77
C GLY A 223 -4.00 -21.10 -4.63
N MET A 224 -5.06 -20.58 -5.26
CA MET A 224 -5.51 -19.20 -5.10
C MET A 224 -5.98 -18.92 -3.66
N SER A 225 -6.80 -19.81 -3.09
CA SER A 225 -7.40 -19.64 -1.75
C SER A 225 -6.35 -19.63 -0.62
N PHE A 226 -5.34 -20.49 -0.72
CA PHE A 226 -4.29 -20.58 0.30
C PHE A 226 -3.05 -19.73 0.00
N GLY A 227 -2.77 -19.43 -1.27
CA GLY A 227 -1.50 -18.87 -1.71
C GLY A 227 -1.53 -17.38 -2.06
N ILE A 228 -2.69 -16.82 -2.40
CA ILE A 228 -2.81 -15.44 -2.86
C ILE A 228 -3.78 -14.68 -1.96
N ASN A 229 -3.28 -13.61 -1.32
CA ASN A 229 -4.12 -12.66 -0.59
C ASN A 229 -4.85 -11.73 -1.57
N GLY A 230 -5.74 -12.30 -2.38
CA GLY A 230 -6.66 -11.57 -3.25
C GLY A 230 -8.00 -11.34 -2.56
N THR A 231 -8.76 -10.36 -3.03
CA THR A 231 -10.16 -10.23 -2.61
C THR A 231 -10.97 -11.45 -3.08
N ASN A 232 -12.04 -11.81 -2.36
CA ASN A 232 -12.90 -12.93 -2.74
C ASN A 232 -13.41 -12.82 -4.19
N LEU A 233 -13.62 -11.59 -4.67
CA LEU A 233 -14.03 -11.29 -6.04
C LEU A 233 -12.91 -11.58 -7.05
N GLU A 234 -11.68 -11.17 -6.77
CA GLU A 234 -10.52 -11.47 -7.64
C GLU A 234 -10.29 -12.97 -7.77
N THR A 235 -10.38 -13.72 -6.67
CA THR A 235 -10.26 -15.19 -6.69
C THR A 235 -11.38 -15.84 -7.50
N LEU A 236 -12.61 -15.34 -7.38
CA LEU A 236 -13.76 -15.83 -8.15
C LEU A 236 -13.55 -15.58 -9.65
N VAL A 237 -13.15 -14.35 -10.04
CA VAL A 237 -12.91 -13.96 -11.43
C VAL A 237 -11.75 -14.75 -12.03
N ALA A 238 -10.65 -14.94 -11.30
CA ALA A 238 -9.51 -15.74 -11.75
C ALA A 238 -9.88 -17.22 -11.95
N THR A 239 -10.67 -17.79 -11.03
CA THR A 239 -11.12 -19.19 -11.15
C THR A 239 -12.09 -19.37 -12.32
N ALA A 240 -13.00 -18.42 -12.52
CA ALA A 240 -13.94 -18.44 -13.64
C ALA A 240 -13.23 -18.32 -15.00
N THR A 241 -12.26 -17.41 -15.12
CA THR A 241 -11.47 -17.24 -16.35
C THR A 241 -10.64 -18.49 -16.65
N TYR A 242 -9.98 -19.07 -15.66
CA TYR A 242 -9.24 -20.32 -15.82
C TYR A 242 -10.15 -21.50 -16.22
N SER A 243 -11.31 -21.63 -15.57
CA SER A 243 -12.31 -22.64 -15.88
C SER A 243 -12.82 -22.52 -17.31
N ALA A 244 -13.15 -21.31 -17.77
CA ALA A 244 -13.61 -21.06 -19.12
C ALA A 244 -12.61 -21.55 -20.18
N VAL A 245 -11.32 -21.27 -19.99
CA VAL A 245 -10.26 -21.74 -20.91
C VAL A 245 -10.23 -23.27 -20.96
N LEU A 246 -10.21 -23.95 -19.81
CA LEU A 246 -10.18 -25.42 -19.78
C LEU A 246 -11.43 -26.05 -20.38
N VAL A 247 -12.62 -25.52 -20.10
CA VAL A 247 -13.89 -26.04 -20.62
C VAL A 247 -13.96 -25.90 -22.14
N VAL A 248 -13.46 -24.79 -22.70
CA VAL A 248 -13.36 -24.62 -24.16
C VAL A 248 -12.47 -25.71 -24.76
N PHE A 249 -11.31 -26.00 -24.17
CA PHE A 249 -10.42 -27.06 -24.66
C PHE A 249 -11.03 -28.47 -24.54
N VAL A 250 -11.80 -28.75 -23.50
CA VAL A 250 -12.56 -30.00 -23.40
C VAL A 250 -13.62 -30.07 -24.49
N GLY A 251 -14.33 -28.97 -24.75
CA GLY A 251 -15.38 -28.87 -25.77
C GLY A 251 -14.87 -28.98 -27.21
N THR A 252 -13.66 -28.49 -27.52
CA THR A 252 -13.08 -28.59 -28.87
C THR A 252 -12.44 -29.96 -29.15
N ASN A 253 -12.02 -30.69 -28.12
CA ASN A 253 -11.47 -32.05 -28.24
C ASN A 253 -12.57 -33.14 -28.13
N SER A 254 -13.79 -32.81 -28.57
CA SER A 254 -15.00 -33.65 -28.52
C SER A 254 -15.20 -34.53 -29.73
#